data_AF-A0A8S3EUD1-F1
#
_entry.id   AF-A0A8S3EUD1-F1
#
_cell.length_a   1.000
_cell.length_b   1.000
_cell.length_c   1.000
_cell.angle_alpha   90.00
_cell.angle_beta   90.00
_cell.angle_gamma   90.00
#
_symmetry.space_group_name_H-M   'P 1'
#
loop_
_entity.id
_entity.type
_entity.pdbx_description
1 polymer ?
#
loop_
_entity_poly.entity_id
_entity_poly.type
_entity_poly.pdbx_seq_one_letter_code
_entity_poly.pdbx_strand_id
1 'polypeptide(L)'
;MNSLKEKTVLSDEDSQHDVNQFVQELNALQNQCTQLDIANRAWQLFYDNQIALLKDKFNDYINIDNNQSFDQIIQLIATQFEQQKQFNENIQLDINQDNFDLLKQQLIKSQENEQSLNQQIFTLQEEYQNFKEKLKESQYSIDSLKTNLQLVSNENEQLKQQYDDLQQKSSFLTNGNQSTDFERQSSHDISKQMIQKEVRHTPIQEVQIHRITPVRSAPTPNIEEEMRQLRADLSASSAHCLQLEEANRAWQQFHQSQLEIFRNKLQTSITLDDNFTLEQLAEQILIHFEQLEKSKENAYPS
;
A
#
# COMPACT_ATOMS: atom_id res chain seq x y z
N MET A 1 -97.11 26.06 50.43
CA MET A 1 -95.96 25.57 49.65
C MET A 1 -95.56 26.65 48.67
N ASN A 2 -94.26 26.95 48.55
CA ASN A 2 -93.65 27.57 47.38
C ASN A 2 -92.14 27.32 47.50
N SER A 3 -91.61 26.39 46.70
CA SER A 3 -90.18 26.14 46.59
C SER A 3 -89.71 26.71 45.26
N LEU A 4 -89.17 27.93 45.30
CA LEU A 4 -88.54 28.55 44.15
C LEU A 4 -87.12 27.98 44.01
N LYS A 5 -86.89 27.28 42.91
CA LYS A 5 -85.54 26.81 42.56
C LYS A 5 -84.69 28.01 42.18
N GLU A 6 -83.62 28.26 42.91
CA GLU A 6 -82.52 29.04 42.38
C GLU A 6 -81.97 28.30 41.16
N LYS A 7 -82.10 28.93 39.99
CA LYS A 7 -81.52 28.45 38.73
C LYS A 7 -80.35 29.37 38.43
N THR A 8 -79.14 28.95 38.82
CA THR A 8 -77.91 29.71 38.57
C THR A 8 -77.80 29.99 37.08
N VAL A 9 -77.80 31.27 36.72
CA VAL A 9 -77.47 31.75 35.38
C VAL A 9 -75.98 32.03 35.38
N LEU A 10 -75.22 31.24 34.64
CA LEU A 10 -73.86 31.59 34.22
C LEU A 10 -73.97 32.79 33.28
N SER A 11 -73.03 33.74 33.35
CA SER A 11 -73.02 34.88 32.43
C SER A 11 -72.66 34.43 31.02
N ASP A 12 -73.21 35.11 30.01
CA ASP A 12 -72.71 34.99 28.64
C ASP A 12 -71.24 35.44 28.56
N GLU A 13 -70.81 36.35 29.45
CA GLU A 13 -69.42 36.79 29.59
C GLU A 13 -68.50 35.68 30.13
N ASP A 14 -68.95 34.88 31.11
CA ASP A 14 -68.22 33.70 31.61
C ASP A 14 -68.05 32.68 30.48
N SER A 15 -69.13 32.45 29.73
CA SER A 15 -69.16 31.51 28.61
C SER A 15 -68.23 31.94 27.46
N GLN A 16 -68.18 33.24 27.14
CA GLN A 16 -67.25 33.78 26.14
C GLN A 16 -65.80 33.79 26.65
N HIS A 17 -65.57 33.92 27.95
CA HIS A 17 -64.24 33.78 28.55
C HIS A 17 -63.71 32.35 28.39
N ASP A 18 -64.53 31.34 28.71
CA ASP A 18 -64.23 29.92 28.47
C ASP A 18 -63.91 29.65 27.00
N VAL A 19 -64.75 30.14 26.06
CA VAL A 19 -64.48 30.04 24.60
C VAL A 19 -63.11 30.60 24.26
N ASN A 20 -62.80 31.81 24.71
CA ASN A 20 -61.55 32.49 24.40
C ASN A 20 -60.34 31.76 24.99
N GLN A 21 -60.46 31.13 26.17
CA GLN A 21 -59.40 30.29 26.74
C GLN A 21 -59.21 28.99 25.94
N PHE A 22 -60.28 28.26 25.62
CA PHE A 22 -60.20 27.05 24.79
C PHE A 22 -59.58 27.35 23.41
N VAL A 23 -59.92 28.49 22.80
CA VAL A 23 -59.31 28.94 21.55
C VAL A 23 -57.81 29.25 21.72
N GLN A 24 -57.37 29.86 22.83
CA GLN A 24 -55.95 30.11 23.09
C GLN A 24 -55.16 28.81 23.30
N GLU A 25 -55.69 27.86 24.08
CA GLU A 25 -55.06 26.56 24.33
C GLU A 25 -54.98 25.73 23.03
N LEU A 26 -56.05 25.71 22.24
CA LEU A 26 -56.07 25.04 20.93
C LEU A 26 -55.04 25.66 19.95
N ASN A 27 -54.97 26.99 19.89
CA ASN A 27 -53.96 27.66 19.05
C ASN A 27 -52.53 27.35 19.50
N ALA A 28 -52.25 27.31 20.81
CA ALA A 28 -50.92 26.95 21.32
C ALA A 28 -50.55 25.50 20.93
N LEU A 29 -51.48 24.56 21.11
CA LEU A 29 -51.30 23.15 20.77
C LEU A 29 -51.15 22.93 19.25
N GLN A 30 -51.95 23.62 18.44
CA GLN A 30 -51.86 23.55 16.98
C GLN A 30 -50.51 24.10 16.46
N ASN A 31 -49.96 25.15 17.10
CA ASN A 31 -48.62 25.63 16.82
C ASN A 31 -47.54 24.60 17.19
N GLN A 32 -47.65 23.91 18.34
CA GLN A 32 -46.75 22.83 18.73
C GLN A 32 -46.79 21.67 17.72
N CYS A 33 -47.97 21.17 17.36
CA CYS A 33 -48.16 20.15 16.31
C CYS A 33 -47.51 20.58 14.99
N THR A 34 -47.70 21.84 14.57
CA THR A 34 -47.11 22.37 13.34
C THR A 34 -45.58 22.39 13.37
N GLN A 35 -44.98 22.77 14.50
CA GLN A 35 -43.52 22.73 14.68
C GLN A 35 -42.98 21.30 14.64
N LEU A 36 -43.68 20.34 15.25
CA LEU A 36 -43.29 18.92 15.26
C LEU A 36 -43.40 18.27 13.87
N ASP A 37 -44.44 18.57 13.09
CA ASP A 37 -44.55 18.15 11.69
C ASP A 37 -43.44 18.74 10.82
N ILE A 38 -43.13 20.04 10.99
CA ILE A 38 -41.98 20.68 10.33
C ILE A 38 -40.66 19.97 10.67
N ALA A 39 -40.45 19.63 11.95
CA ALA A 39 -39.26 18.93 12.44
C ALA A 39 -39.16 17.48 11.94
N ASN A 40 -40.27 16.74 11.88
CA ASN A 40 -40.31 15.37 11.34
C ASN A 40 -40.02 15.34 9.84
N ARG A 41 -40.54 16.31 9.08
CA ARG A 41 -40.17 16.51 7.66
C ARG A 41 -38.71 16.96 7.50
N ALA A 42 -38.15 17.68 8.47
CA ALA A 42 -36.73 18.05 8.46
C ALA A 42 -35.84 16.82 8.71
N TRP A 43 -36.21 15.92 9.63
CA TRP A 43 -35.51 14.64 9.81
C TRP A 43 -35.54 13.75 8.58
N GLN A 44 -36.70 13.64 7.91
CA GLN A 44 -36.81 12.88 6.67
C GLN A 44 -35.87 13.45 5.58
N LEU A 45 -35.93 14.76 5.32
CA LEU A 45 -35.05 15.41 4.33
C LEU A 45 -33.57 15.31 4.70
N PHE A 46 -33.23 15.36 6.00
CA PHE A 46 -31.87 15.13 6.47
C PHE A 46 -31.40 13.70 6.15
N TYR A 47 -32.22 12.70 6.42
CA TYR A 47 -31.92 11.29 6.11
C TYR A 47 -31.82 11.03 4.60
N ASP A 48 -32.73 11.58 3.79
CA ASP A 48 -32.67 11.51 2.33
C ASP A 48 -31.36 12.13 1.81
N ASN A 49 -30.92 13.26 2.38
CA ASN A 49 -29.63 13.88 2.08
C ASN A 49 -28.44 13.02 2.55
N GLN A 50 -28.53 12.33 3.68
CA GLN A 50 -27.47 11.39 4.12
C GLN A 50 -27.34 10.19 3.17
N ILE A 51 -28.45 9.66 2.66
CA ILE A 51 -28.46 8.62 1.62
C ILE A 51 -27.83 9.15 0.32
N ALA A 52 -28.19 10.37 -0.10
CA ALA A 52 -27.63 11.00 -1.29
C ALA A 52 -26.11 11.24 -1.17
N LEU A 53 -25.64 11.66 0.00
CA LEU A 53 -24.21 11.88 0.29
C LEU A 53 -23.38 10.58 0.20
N LEU A 54 -23.88 9.47 0.75
CA LEU A 54 -23.21 8.17 0.63
C LEU A 54 -23.22 7.64 -0.80
N LYS A 55 -24.37 7.77 -1.51
CA LYS A 55 -24.47 7.44 -2.94
C LYS A 55 -23.43 8.20 -3.76
N ASP A 56 -23.35 9.51 -3.56
CA ASP A 56 -22.45 10.40 -4.28
C ASP A 56 -20.96 10.13 -3.99
N LYS A 57 -20.57 9.99 -2.72
CA LYS A 57 -19.17 9.70 -2.35
C LYS A 57 -18.70 8.31 -2.80
N PHE A 58 -19.57 7.30 -2.85
CA PHE A 58 -19.17 5.92 -3.13
C PHE A 58 -19.58 5.36 -4.51
N ASN A 59 -20.24 6.15 -5.36
CA ASN A 59 -20.69 5.75 -6.69
C ASN A 59 -19.60 5.09 -7.55
N ASP A 60 -18.39 5.63 -7.51
CA ASP A 60 -17.29 5.18 -8.38
C ASP A 60 -16.62 3.89 -7.84
N TYR A 61 -16.83 3.58 -6.56
CA TYR A 61 -16.31 2.38 -5.88
C TYR A 61 -17.35 1.25 -5.78
N ILE A 62 -18.65 1.58 -5.82
CA ILE A 62 -19.76 0.70 -5.45
C ILE A 62 -20.99 1.00 -6.32
N ASN A 63 -21.56 -0.04 -6.93
CA ASN A 63 -22.86 0.06 -7.61
C ASN A 63 -24.00 0.13 -6.57
N ILE A 64 -24.46 1.35 -6.27
CA ILE A 64 -25.52 1.64 -5.29
C ILE A 64 -26.83 1.93 -6.03
N ASP A 65 -27.83 1.05 -5.90
CA ASP A 65 -29.14 1.27 -6.52
C ASP A 65 -29.97 2.35 -5.79
N ASN A 66 -30.85 3.00 -6.54
CA ASN A 66 -31.76 4.02 -6.04
C ASN A 66 -32.64 3.52 -4.89
N ASN A 67 -33.08 2.25 -4.93
CA ASN A 67 -34.02 1.68 -3.96
C ASN A 67 -33.36 1.17 -2.66
N GLN A 68 -32.03 1.26 -2.53
CA GLN A 68 -31.33 0.74 -1.35
C GLN A 68 -31.51 1.62 -0.11
N SER A 69 -31.75 0.97 1.04
CA SER A 69 -31.79 1.65 2.33
C SER A 69 -30.39 2.01 2.84
N PHE A 70 -30.33 2.93 3.80
CA PHE A 70 -29.07 3.36 4.41
C PHE A 70 -28.24 2.19 5.00
N ASP A 71 -28.88 1.24 5.70
CA ASP A 71 -28.24 0.01 6.19
C ASP A 71 -27.60 -0.85 5.09
N GLN A 72 -28.25 -0.90 3.92
CA GLN A 72 -27.78 -1.67 2.76
C GLN A 72 -26.60 -0.96 2.09
N ILE A 73 -26.67 0.36 1.92
CA ILE A 73 -25.56 1.19 1.42
C ILE A 73 -24.33 1.01 2.33
N ILE A 74 -24.52 1.13 3.65
CA ILE A 74 -23.48 0.85 4.65
C ILE A 74 -22.92 -0.56 4.52
N GLN A 75 -23.76 -1.57 4.31
CA GLN A 75 -23.30 -2.95 4.18
C GLN A 75 -22.43 -3.13 2.92
N LEU A 76 -22.82 -2.51 1.81
CA LEU A 76 -22.02 -2.54 0.58
C LEU A 76 -20.69 -1.82 0.75
N ILE A 77 -20.64 -0.68 1.45
CA ILE A 77 -19.40 0.04 1.79
C ILE A 77 -18.46 -0.85 2.59
N ALA A 78 -18.94 -1.45 3.69
CA ALA A 78 -18.13 -2.34 4.53
C ALA A 78 -17.64 -3.58 3.77
N THR A 79 -18.51 -4.19 2.96
CA THR A 79 -18.16 -5.39 2.17
C THR A 79 -17.17 -5.09 1.04
N GLN A 80 -17.31 -3.98 0.31
CA GLN A 80 -16.36 -3.58 -0.73
C GLN A 80 -15.00 -3.21 -0.15
N PHE A 81 -14.98 -2.50 0.98
CA PHE A 81 -13.74 -2.11 1.66
C PHE A 81 -12.91 -3.34 2.08
N GLU A 82 -13.55 -4.30 2.74
CA GLU A 82 -12.89 -5.52 3.20
C GLU A 82 -12.45 -6.42 2.02
N GLN A 83 -13.19 -6.43 0.90
CA GLN A 83 -12.76 -7.12 -0.33
C GLN A 83 -11.50 -6.49 -0.94
N GLN A 84 -11.42 -5.16 -1.05
CA GLN A 84 -10.21 -4.48 -1.55
C GLN A 84 -9.01 -4.73 -0.64
N LYS A 85 -9.20 -4.65 0.69
CA LYS A 85 -8.16 -4.94 1.68
C LYS A 85 -7.60 -6.37 1.53
N GLN A 86 -8.47 -7.38 1.51
CA GLN A 86 -8.05 -8.78 1.36
C GLN A 86 -7.39 -9.05 0.00
N PHE A 87 -7.84 -8.40 -1.08
CA PHE A 87 -7.19 -8.47 -2.38
C PHE A 87 -5.73 -7.96 -2.33
N ASN A 88 -5.49 -6.83 -1.65
CA ASN A 88 -4.15 -6.26 -1.50
C ASN A 88 -3.25 -7.07 -0.56
N GLU A 89 -3.81 -7.65 0.51
CA GLU A 89 -3.08 -8.57 1.40
C GLU A 89 -2.60 -9.82 0.62
N ASN A 90 -3.46 -10.41 -0.22
CA ASN A 90 -3.08 -11.53 -1.09
C ASN A 90 -1.98 -11.14 -2.11
N ILE A 91 -2.09 -9.97 -2.75
CA ILE A 91 -1.04 -9.48 -3.67
C ILE A 91 0.32 -9.35 -2.98
N GLN A 92 0.35 -8.86 -1.73
CA GLN A 92 1.60 -8.78 -0.98
C GLN A 92 2.16 -10.17 -0.64
N LEU A 93 1.30 -11.16 -0.36
CA LEU A 93 1.75 -12.54 -0.15
C LEU A 93 2.36 -13.14 -1.43
N ASP A 94 1.70 -12.98 -2.59
CA ASP A 94 2.19 -13.46 -3.87
C ASP A 94 3.55 -12.83 -4.24
N ILE A 95 3.68 -11.50 -4.12
CA ILE A 95 4.93 -10.78 -4.40
C ILE A 95 6.06 -11.22 -3.44
N ASN A 96 5.76 -11.45 -2.16
CA ASN A 96 6.75 -11.96 -1.22
C ASN A 96 7.19 -13.40 -1.55
N GLN A 97 6.26 -14.24 -2.03
CA GLN A 97 6.54 -15.61 -2.44
C GLN A 97 7.42 -15.66 -3.70
N ASP A 98 7.11 -14.86 -4.73
CA ASP A 98 7.91 -14.76 -5.95
C ASP A 98 9.34 -14.26 -5.66
N ASN A 99 9.48 -13.24 -4.81
CA ASN A 99 10.80 -12.76 -4.36
C ASN A 99 11.57 -13.85 -3.58
N PHE A 100 10.89 -14.63 -2.74
CA PHE A 100 11.51 -15.73 -1.99
C PHE A 100 11.99 -16.86 -2.91
N ASP A 101 11.20 -17.24 -3.91
CA ASP A 101 11.59 -18.27 -4.88
C ASP A 101 12.67 -17.79 -5.87
N LEU A 102 12.70 -16.50 -6.22
CA LEU A 102 13.83 -15.88 -6.94
C LEU A 102 15.13 -15.93 -6.11
N LEU A 103 15.06 -15.59 -4.82
CA LEU A 103 16.22 -15.66 -3.91
C LEU A 103 16.73 -17.10 -3.73
N LYS A 104 15.83 -18.11 -3.66
CA LYS A 104 16.23 -19.53 -3.69
C LYS A 104 16.99 -19.88 -4.97
N GLN A 105 16.51 -19.47 -6.13
CA GLN A 105 17.21 -19.73 -7.40
C GLN A 105 18.58 -19.07 -7.46
N GLN A 106 18.72 -17.85 -6.92
CA GLN A 106 20.02 -17.17 -6.84
C GLN A 106 20.99 -17.91 -5.89
N LEU A 107 20.50 -18.37 -4.73
CA LEU A 107 21.28 -19.15 -3.77
C LEU A 107 21.78 -20.48 -4.37
N ILE A 108 20.91 -21.22 -5.06
CA ILE A 108 21.26 -22.48 -5.74
C ILE A 108 22.37 -22.23 -6.79
N LYS A 109 22.19 -21.23 -7.67
CA LYS A 109 23.21 -20.86 -8.68
C LYS A 109 24.52 -20.43 -8.04
N SER A 110 24.49 -19.77 -6.87
CA SER A 110 25.69 -19.44 -6.11
C SER A 110 26.41 -20.68 -5.59
N GLN A 111 25.67 -21.67 -5.08
CA GLN A 111 26.23 -22.94 -4.59
C GLN A 111 26.80 -23.80 -5.73
N GLU A 112 26.14 -23.84 -6.89
CA GLU A 112 26.65 -24.52 -8.10
C GLU A 112 27.97 -23.89 -8.58
N ASN A 113 28.04 -22.56 -8.63
CA ASN A 113 29.25 -21.82 -8.96
C ASN A 113 30.38 -22.08 -7.94
N GLU A 114 30.08 -22.09 -6.64
CA GLU A 114 31.06 -22.37 -5.58
C GLU A 114 31.62 -23.80 -5.72
N GLN A 115 30.76 -24.80 -5.98
CA GLN A 115 31.18 -26.18 -6.22
C GLN A 115 32.09 -26.30 -7.46
N SER A 116 31.76 -25.61 -8.56
CA SER A 116 32.60 -25.59 -9.76
C SER A 116 33.95 -24.92 -9.52
N LEU A 117 33.98 -23.81 -8.76
CA LEU A 117 35.22 -23.12 -8.41
C LEU A 117 36.10 -23.99 -7.50
N ASN A 118 35.51 -24.67 -6.52
CA ASN A 118 36.23 -25.60 -5.64
C ASN A 118 36.83 -26.79 -6.41
N GLN A 119 36.14 -27.31 -7.44
CA GLN A 119 36.72 -28.33 -8.34
C GLN A 119 37.93 -27.79 -9.12
N GLN A 120 37.84 -26.59 -9.69
CA GLN A 120 38.95 -25.96 -10.41
C GLN A 120 40.16 -25.71 -9.49
N ILE A 121 39.92 -25.26 -8.24
CA ILE A 121 40.95 -25.08 -7.22
C ILE A 121 41.65 -26.43 -6.91
N PHE A 122 40.90 -27.53 -6.80
CA PHE A 122 41.48 -28.85 -6.56
C PHE A 122 42.38 -29.30 -7.71
N THR A 123 41.93 -29.18 -8.96
CA THR A 123 42.75 -29.52 -10.15
C THR A 123 44.02 -28.69 -10.23
N LEU A 124 43.95 -27.37 -10.00
CA LEU A 124 45.12 -26.48 -10.00
C LEU A 124 46.10 -26.82 -8.85
N GLN A 125 45.62 -27.30 -7.71
CA GLN A 125 46.48 -27.76 -6.62
C GLN A 125 47.22 -29.06 -6.98
N GLU A 126 46.56 -30.01 -7.66
CA GLU A 126 47.18 -31.24 -8.16
C GLU A 126 48.24 -30.96 -9.23
N GLU A 127 47.90 -30.15 -10.25
CA GLU A 127 48.83 -29.69 -11.29
C GLU A 127 50.07 -29.00 -10.68
N TYR A 128 49.87 -28.15 -9.66
CA TYR A 128 50.96 -27.47 -8.97
C TYR A 128 51.90 -28.41 -8.22
N GLN A 129 51.41 -29.46 -7.53
CA GLN A 129 52.32 -30.44 -6.92
C GLN A 129 53.08 -31.24 -7.98
N ASN A 130 52.41 -31.66 -9.06
CA ASN A 130 53.00 -32.39 -10.18
C ASN A 130 54.14 -31.59 -10.84
N PHE A 131 53.92 -30.29 -11.09
CA PHE A 131 54.94 -29.38 -11.59
C PHE A 131 56.11 -29.18 -10.61
N LYS A 132 55.81 -29.05 -9.31
CA LYS A 132 56.80 -28.92 -8.23
C LYS A 132 57.64 -30.16 -8.02
N GLU A 133 57.14 -31.35 -8.35
CA GLU A 133 57.93 -32.59 -8.35
C GLU A 133 58.88 -32.66 -9.55
N LYS A 134 58.38 -32.38 -10.76
CA LYS A 134 59.21 -32.25 -11.98
C LYS A 134 60.33 -31.23 -11.83
N LEU A 135 60.09 -30.12 -11.11
CA LEU A 135 61.15 -29.16 -10.77
C LEU A 135 62.26 -29.76 -9.90
N LYS A 136 61.94 -30.65 -8.93
CA LYS A 136 62.97 -31.35 -8.14
C LYS A 136 63.76 -32.33 -9.02
N GLU A 137 63.07 -33.11 -9.86
CA GLU A 137 63.72 -34.06 -10.79
C GLU A 137 64.68 -33.35 -11.75
N SER A 138 64.25 -32.21 -12.31
CA SER A 138 65.11 -31.34 -13.11
C SER A 138 66.29 -30.77 -12.31
N GLN A 139 66.09 -30.38 -11.05
CA GLN A 139 67.17 -29.87 -10.20
C GLN A 139 68.22 -30.96 -9.89
N TYR A 140 67.80 -32.17 -9.50
CA TYR A 140 68.70 -33.30 -9.30
C TYR A 140 69.48 -33.66 -10.58
N SER A 141 68.85 -33.55 -11.75
CA SER A 141 69.49 -33.74 -13.05
C SER A 141 70.55 -32.68 -13.34
N ILE A 142 70.26 -31.41 -13.03
CA ILE A 142 71.22 -30.29 -13.15
C ILE A 142 72.41 -30.48 -12.22
N ASP A 143 72.20 -30.85 -10.96
CA ASP A 143 73.28 -31.05 -9.99
C ASP A 143 74.17 -32.26 -10.33
N SER A 144 73.58 -33.32 -10.90
CA SER A 144 74.34 -34.45 -11.47
C SER A 144 75.19 -34.03 -12.68
N LEU A 145 74.59 -33.30 -13.64
CA LEU A 145 75.31 -32.80 -14.81
C LEU A 145 76.45 -31.84 -14.42
N LYS A 146 76.22 -30.97 -13.43
CA LYS A 146 77.23 -30.06 -12.88
C LYS A 146 78.40 -30.82 -12.23
N THR A 147 78.10 -31.92 -11.54
CA THR A 147 79.13 -32.81 -10.95
C THR A 147 79.96 -33.50 -12.03
N ASN A 148 79.31 -34.01 -13.08
CA ASN A 148 79.99 -34.63 -14.22
C ASN A 148 80.85 -33.61 -15.00
N LEU A 149 80.35 -32.37 -15.18
CA LEU A 149 81.11 -31.28 -15.80
C LEU A 149 82.36 -30.93 -14.99
N GLN A 150 82.27 -30.92 -13.65
CA GLN A 150 83.43 -30.70 -12.79
C GLN A 150 84.49 -31.80 -12.94
N LEU A 151 84.06 -33.07 -13.02
CA LEU A 151 84.98 -34.20 -13.27
C LEU A 151 85.69 -34.05 -14.62
N VAL A 152 84.94 -33.82 -15.70
CA VAL A 152 85.49 -33.62 -17.05
C VAL A 152 86.37 -32.37 -17.13
N SER A 153 86.08 -31.31 -16.35
CA SER A 153 86.95 -30.13 -16.26
C SER A 153 88.29 -30.49 -15.59
N ASN A 154 88.27 -31.23 -14.50
CA ASN A 154 89.48 -31.67 -13.80
C ASN A 154 90.31 -32.65 -14.67
N GLU A 155 89.66 -33.54 -15.42
CA GLU A 155 90.31 -34.43 -16.39
C GLU A 155 90.94 -33.65 -17.55
N ASN A 156 90.27 -32.63 -18.08
CA ASN A 156 90.83 -31.74 -19.09
C ASN A 156 92.01 -30.91 -18.55
N GLU A 157 92.00 -30.47 -17.28
CA GLU A 157 93.16 -29.82 -16.67
C GLU A 157 94.34 -30.78 -16.52
N GLN A 158 94.11 -32.05 -16.16
CA GLN A 158 95.17 -33.07 -16.09
C GLN A 158 95.72 -33.41 -17.49
N LEU A 159 94.85 -33.58 -18.49
CA LEU A 159 95.26 -33.79 -19.88
C LEU A 159 96.00 -32.57 -20.44
N LYS A 160 95.58 -31.36 -20.06
CA LYS A 160 96.30 -30.13 -20.41
C LYS A 160 97.67 -30.07 -19.73
N GLN A 161 97.79 -30.41 -18.45
CA GLN A 161 99.11 -30.49 -17.78
C GLN A 161 100.01 -31.51 -18.46
N GLN A 162 99.51 -32.71 -18.80
CA GLN A 162 100.27 -33.70 -19.58
C GLN A 162 100.64 -33.19 -20.98
N TYR A 163 99.75 -32.44 -21.63
CA TYR A 163 100.01 -31.85 -22.94
C TYR A 163 101.03 -30.70 -22.86
N ASP A 164 100.96 -29.86 -21.83
CA ASP A 164 101.88 -28.75 -21.58
C ASP A 164 103.27 -29.28 -21.13
N ASP A 165 103.34 -30.37 -20.36
CA ASP A 165 104.58 -31.12 -20.06
C ASP A 165 105.17 -31.71 -21.35
N LEU A 166 104.33 -32.35 -22.19
CA LEU A 166 104.76 -32.89 -23.48
C LEU A 166 105.16 -31.78 -24.47
N GLN A 167 104.49 -30.63 -24.45
CA GLN A 167 104.82 -29.46 -25.27
C GLN A 167 106.03 -28.70 -24.73
N GLN A 168 106.30 -28.70 -23.43
CA GLN A 168 107.57 -28.21 -22.91
C GLN A 168 108.68 -29.16 -23.39
N LYS A 169 108.49 -30.47 -23.21
CA LYS A 169 109.42 -31.51 -23.66
C LYS A 169 109.60 -31.54 -25.19
N SER A 170 108.60 -31.14 -25.98
CA SER A 170 108.71 -31.01 -27.45
C SER A 170 109.04 -29.60 -27.93
N SER A 171 108.96 -28.56 -27.10
CA SER A 171 109.48 -27.22 -27.45
C SER A 171 110.95 -27.03 -27.07
N PHE A 172 111.43 -27.82 -26.13
CA PHE A 172 112.83 -28.27 -26.07
C PHE A 172 113.29 -28.98 -27.36
N LEU A 173 112.38 -29.35 -28.28
CA LEU A 173 112.69 -29.90 -29.61
C LEU A 173 112.23 -29.01 -30.79
N THR A 174 111.25 -28.09 -30.64
CA THR A 174 110.60 -27.33 -31.73
C THR A 174 110.01 -25.97 -31.29
N ASN A 175 110.26 -24.87 -32.02
CA ASN A 175 109.70 -23.54 -31.72
C ASN A 175 109.02 -22.90 -32.96
N GLY A 176 107.69 -22.62 -32.93
CA GLY A 176 107.02 -21.67 -33.87
C GLY A 176 105.49 -21.73 -34.17
N ASN A 177 104.74 -20.66 -33.79
CA ASN A 177 103.63 -19.93 -34.51
C ASN A 177 102.08 -20.25 -34.27
N GLN A 178 101.10 -19.35 -34.66
CA GLN A 178 99.76 -19.03 -33.96
C GLN A 178 98.50 -18.51 -34.81
N SER A 179 97.22 -18.31 -34.27
CA SER A 179 96.10 -17.23 -34.52
C SER A 179 94.54 -17.58 -34.42
N THR A 180 93.56 -16.69 -33.97
CA THR A 180 92.03 -16.90 -33.83
C THR A 180 90.98 -15.66 -33.72
N ASP A 181 89.61 -15.89 -33.74
CA ASP A 181 88.37 -15.22 -33.06
C ASP A 181 87.37 -14.07 -33.62
N PHE A 182 86.02 -14.06 -33.23
CA PHE A 182 84.96 -12.94 -33.04
C PHE A 182 83.40 -13.12 -33.45
N GLU A 183 82.34 -12.45 -32.83
CA GLU A 183 80.83 -12.52 -33.19
C GLU A 183 79.71 -11.53 -32.52
N ARG A 184 78.39 -11.47 -33.01
CA ARG A 184 76.99 -11.09 -32.41
C ARG A 184 76.41 -9.60 -32.29
N GLN A 185 75.13 -9.13 -31.99
CA GLN A 185 73.59 -9.40 -32.03
C GLN A 185 72.75 -8.12 -31.49
N SER A 186 71.39 -7.80 -31.35
CA SER A 186 69.95 -8.10 -31.78
C SER A 186 68.83 -7.03 -31.27
N SER A 187 67.48 -6.99 -31.59
CA SER A 187 66.40 -5.98 -31.11
C SER A 187 64.82 -6.23 -31.33
N HIS A 188 63.81 -5.39 -30.84
CA HIS A 188 62.26 -5.49 -30.93
C HIS A 188 61.30 -4.23 -30.58
N ASP A 189 59.91 -4.28 -30.67
CA ASP A 189 58.85 -3.15 -30.51
C ASP A 189 57.33 -3.48 -30.06
N ILE A 190 56.31 -2.53 -29.93
CA ILE A 190 54.96 -2.59 -29.19
C ILE A 190 53.63 -1.79 -29.69
N SER A 191 52.40 -1.93 -29.06
CA SER A 191 50.98 -1.54 -29.53
C SER A 191 50.08 -0.48 -28.74
N LYS A 192 48.73 -0.26 -29.01
CA LYS A 192 47.76 0.88 -28.58
C LYS A 192 46.17 0.61 -28.54
N GLN A 193 45.22 1.51 -28.06
CA GLN A 193 43.70 1.29 -27.82
C GLN A 193 42.67 2.55 -27.75
N MET A 194 41.28 2.42 -27.68
CA MET A 194 40.10 3.42 -27.64
C MET A 194 38.74 2.86 -26.97
N ILE A 195 37.42 3.32 -26.82
CA ILE A 195 36.37 4.47 -26.99
C ILE A 195 34.92 4.01 -26.40
N GLN A 196 33.66 4.56 -26.12
CA GLN A 196 32.71 5.78 -25.91
C GLN A 196 31.38 5.35 -25.08
N LYS A 197 30.09 5.87 -24.91
CA LYS A 197 29.11 6.97 -25.39
C LYS A 197 27.83 7.32 -24.45
N GLU A 198 26.61 7.81 -24.91
CA GLU A 198 25.40 8.46 -24.16
C GLU A 198 23.96 7.72 -24.22
N VAL A 199 22.67 8.14 -23.92
CA VAL A 199 21.77 9.38 -23.67
C VAL A 199 20.30 9.10 -23.04
N ARG A 200 19.32 10.07 -22.83
CA ARG A 200 17.84 9.96 -22.33
C ARG A 200 16.86 11.15 -22.78
N HIS A 201 15.55 11.46 -22.45
CA HIS A 201 14.48 11.20 -21.39
C HIS A 201 12.92 11.42 -21.80
N THR A 202 11.93 11.93 -20.96
CA THR A 202 10.40 11.73 -21.04
C THR A 202 9.36 12.84 -20.48
N PRO A 203 7.98 12.76 -20.61
CA PRO A 203 6.91 13.82 -20.35
C PRO A 203 5.59 13.52 -19.45
N ILE A 204 4.48 14.36 -19.45
CA ILE A 204 3.18 14.38 -18.61
C ILE A 204 1.90 14.95 -19.41
N GLN A 205 0.59 15.29 -19.07
CA GLN A 205 -0.44 15.56 -17.93
C GLN A 205 -1.94 15.59 -18.53
N GLU A 206 -3.21 15.91 -18.06
CA GLU A 206 -4.10 16.39 -16.89
C GLU A 206 -5.66 16.19 -17.27
N VAL A 207 -6.89 16.61 -16.75
CA VAL A 207 -7.63 17.45 -15.67
C VAL A 207 -9.23 17.23 -15.63
N GLN A 208 -10.06 17.66 -14.61
CA GLN A 208 -11.61 17.68 -14.49
C GLN A 208 -12.21 18.78 -13.49
N ILE A 209 -13.49 19.03 -12.99
CA ILE A 209 -14.95 18.54 -12.87
C ILE A 209 -15.98 19.77 -12.69
N HIS A 210 -17.25 19.95 -12.13
CA HIS A 210 -18.42 19.36 -11.34
C HIS A 210 -19.73 20.33 -11.36
N ARG A 211 -20.94 20.41 -10.66
CA ARG A 211 -21.92 19.74 -9.67
C ARG A 211 -23.31 20.53 -9.46
N ILE A 212 -24.44 19.99 -8.85
CA ILE A 212 -25.87 20.57 -8.67
C ILE A 212 -26.77 19.92 -7.50
N THR A 213 -28.04 20.22 -6.97
CA THR A 213 -29.08 21.35 -6.91
C THR A 213 -30.13 21.52 -5.67
N PRO A 214 -31.43 21.01 -5.52
CA PRO A 214 -32.63 21.77 -4.94
C PRO A 214 -33.71 21.13 -3.93
N VAL A 215 -34.71 21.90 -3.33
CA VAL A 215 -35.86 21.52 -2.37
C VAL A 215 -37.13 22.50 -2.41
N ARG A 216 -38.30 22.57 -1.65
CA ARG A 216 -39.08 21.95 -0.48
C ARG A 216 -40.63 22.38 -0.41
N SER A 217 -41.49 21.94 0.58
CA SER A 217 -42.98 22.22 0.77
C SER A 217 -43.53 22.25 2.27
N ALA A 218 -44.82 22.38 2.76
CA ALA A 218 -46.24 22.33 2.21
C ALA A 218 -47.49 23.12 2.88
N PRO A 219 -48.24 22.74 3.98
CA PRO A 219 -49.76 22.76 4.06
C PRO A 219 -50.54 23.45 5.27
N THR A 220 -51.92 23.39 5.38
CA THR A 220 -52.83 24.10 6.40
C THR A 220 -54.32 23.53 6.59
N PRO A 221 -55.09 23.74 7.72
CA PRO A 221 -56.48 23.19 8.03
C PRO A 221 -57.65 24.19 8.43
N ASN A 222 -58.85 23.74 8.95
CA ASN A 222 -60.10 24.52 9.34
C ASN A 222 -61.04 23.83 10.42
N ILE A 223 -62.11 24.50 10.97
CA ILE A 223 -63.08 24.03 12.05
C ILE A 223 -64.62 24.32 11.82
N GLU A 224 -65.54 24.08 12.81
CA GLU A 224 -67.07 24.20 12.81
C GLU A 224 -67.73 24.35 14.25
N GLU A 225 -69.08 24.20 14.45
CA GLU A 225 -69.94 24.39 15.69
C GLU A 225 -69.25 24.47 17.08
N GLU A 226 -68.83 25.68 17.42
CA GLU A 226 -67.57 25.92 18.13
C GLU A 226 -67.38 25.16 19.44
N MET A 227 -68.16 25.38 20.50
CA MET A 227 -67.77 24.85 21.82
C MET A 227 -67.85 23.32 21.97
N ARG A 228 -68.52 22.62 21.05
CA ARG A 228 -68.42 21.15 20.96
C ARG A 228 -67.25 20.74 20.07
N GLN A 229 -67.12 21.40 18.91
CA GLN A 229 -66.08 21.14 17.93
C GLN A 229 -64.68 21.43 18.51
N LEU A 230 -64.43 22.61 19.09
CA LEU A 230 -63.18 23.00 19.77
C LEU A 230 -62.70 21.97 20.80
N ARG A 231 -63.62 21.32 21.55
CA ARG A 231 -63.25 20.27 22.52
C ARG A 231 -62.89 18.95 21.85
N ALA A 232 -63.53 18.60 20.74
CA ALA A 232 -63.14 17.47 19.92
C ALA A 232 -61.79 17.72 19.21
N ASP A 233 -61.61 18.92 18.66
CA ASP A 233 -60.39 19.38 17.99
C ASP A 233 -59.20 19.44 18.95
N LEU A 234 -59.39 19.92 20.19
CA LEU A 234 -58.33 19.92 21.22
C LEU A 234 -57.89 18.49 21.55
N SER A 235 -58.84 17.56 21.70
CA SER A 235 -58.54 16.14 21.95
C SER A 235 -57.83 15.49 20.77
N ALA A 236 -58.28 15.75 19.54
CA ALA A 236 -57.68 15.23 18.31
C ALA A 236 -56.28 15.81 18.06
N SER A 237 -56.10 17.13 18.24
CA SER A 237 -54.81 17.81 18.13
C SER A 237 -53.84 17.35 19.21
N SER A 238 -54.31 17.07 20.44
CA SER A 238 -53.46 16.52 21.50
C SER A 238 -52.93 15.14 21.14
N ALA A 239 -53.80 14.26 20.64
CA ALA A 239 -53.38 12.93 20.18
C ALA A 239 -52.42 13.01 18.97
N HIS A 240 -52.64 13.96 18.05
CA HIS A 240 -51.77 14.17 16.90
C HIS A 240 -50.39 14.71 17.28
N CYS A 241 -50.32 15.69 18.19
CA CYS A 241 -49.05 16.22 18.71
C CYS A 241 -48.22 15.11 19.36
N LEU A 242 -48.82 14.26 20.21
CA LEU A 242 -48.13 13.14 20.85
C LEU A 242 -47.55 12.13 19.83
N GLN A 243 -48.27 11.83 18.74
CA GLN A 243 -47.76 11.00 17.66
C GLN A 243 -46.56 11.65 16.94
N LEU A 244 -46.58 12.97 16.75
CA LEU A 244 -45.49 13.70 16.13
C LEU A 244 -44.25 13.81 17.06
N GLU A 245 -44.44 13.92 18.37
CA GLU A 245 -43.34 13.84 19.37
C GLU A 245 -42.68 12.47 19.39
N GLU A 246 -43.48 11.40 19.38
CA GLU A 246 -42.99 10.03 19.29
C GLU A 246 -42.22 9.77 17.99
N ALA A 247 -42.73 10.25 16.86
CA ALA A 247 -42.03 10.19 15.58
C ALA A 247 -40.70 10.98 15.59
N ASN A 248 -40.64 12.15 16.25
CA ASN A 248 -39.40 12.92 16.34
C ASN A 248 -38.35 12.20 17.19
N ARG A 249 -38.78 11.62 18.32
CA ARG A 249 -37.93 10.80 19.19
C ARG A 249 -37.40 9.56 18.46
N ALA A 250 -38.23 8.91 17.65
CA ALA A 250 -37.83 7.78 16.82
C ALA A 250 -36.78 8.17 15.77
N TRP A 251 -36.94 9.31 15.08
CA TRP A 251 -35.93 9.83 14.16
C TRP A 251 -34.57 10.10 14.82
N GLN A 252 -34.55 10.69 16.01
CA GLN A 252 -33.33 10.95 16.78
C GLN A 252 -32.60 9.64 17.14
N GLN A 253 -33.34 8.65 17.68
CA GLN A 253 -32.81 7.34 18.04
C GLN A 253 -32.29 6.57 16.82
N PHE A 254 -33.03 6.62 15.71
CA PHE A 254 -32.63 5.99 14.45
C PHE A 254 -31.34 6.60 13.89
N HIS A 255 -31.21 7.93 13.87
CA HIS A 255 -29.98 8.58 13.39
C HIS A 255 -28.75 8.19 14.22
N GLN A 256 -28.86 8.16 15.54
CA GLN A 256 -27.77 7.73 16.43
C GLN A 256 -27.37 6.28 16.17
N SER A 257 -28.34 5.36 16.12
CA SER A 257 -28.09 3.94 15.84
C SER A 257 -27.45 3.72 14.47
N GLN A 258 -27.81 4.52 13.46
CA GLN A 258 -27.24 4.40 12.11
C GLN A 258 -25.77 4.84 12.02
N LEU A 259 -25.34 5.86 12.78
CA LEU A 259 -23.92 6.22 12.90
C LEU A 259 -23.14 5.11 13.63
N GLU A 260 -23.70 4.57 14.70
CA GLU A 260 -23.12 3.46 15.46
C GLU A 260 -22.97 2.18 14.60
N ILE A 261 -23.98 1.84 13.79
CA ILE A 261 -23.94 0.73 12.84
C ILE A 261 -22.85 0.94 11.78
N PHE A 262 -22.65 2.17 11.29
CA PHE A 262 -21.60 2.46 10.30
C PHE A 262 -20.20 2.21 10.87
N ARG A 263 -19.91 2.74 12.05
CA ARG A 263 -18.62 2.52 12.74
C ARG A 263 -18.43 1.05 13.11
N ASN A 264 -19.44 0.41 13.69
CA ASN A 264 -19.32 -0.97 14.15
C ASN A 264 -19.02 -1.97 13.03
N LYS A 265 -19.44 -1.69 11.79
CA LYS A 265 -19.15 -2.53 10.60
C LYS A 265 -17.77 -2.28 9.96
N LEU A 266 -17.07 -1.22 10.36
CA LEU A 266 -15.79 -0.80 9.77
C LEU A 266 -14.62 -0.74 10.77
N GLN A 267 -14.90 -0.67 12.08
CA GLN A 267 -13.90 -0.60 13.17
C GLN A 267 -12.87 -1.74 13.18
N THR A 268 -13.22 -2.89 12.58
CA THR A 268 -12.33 -4.06 12.42
C THR A 268 -11.23 -3.84 11.39
N SER A 269 -11.39 -2.84 10.53
CA SER A 269 -10.60 -2.66 9.31
C SER A 269 -10.01 -1.25 9.20
N ILE A 270 -10.63 -0.24 9.84
CA ILE A 270 -10.12 1.13 10.02
C ILE A 270 -10.53 1.70 11.39
N THR A 271 -9.69 2.54 12.00
CA THR A 271 -10.04 3.24 13.25
C THR A 271 -10.80 4.53 12.95
N LEU A 272 -11.98 4.69 13.52
CA LEU A 272 -12.89 5.83 13.31
C LEU A 272 -13.20 6.51 14.65
N ASP A 273 -13.33 7.83 14.68
CA ASP A 273 -13.66 8.59 15.90
C ASP A 273 -15.19 8.58 16.15
N ASP A 274 -15.57 8.36 17.41
CA ASP A 274 -16.97 8.36 17.84
C ASP A 274 -17.66 9.73 17.77
N ASN A 275 -16.90 10.79 17.58
CA ASN A 275 -17.38 12.16 17.44
C ASN A 275 -17.58 12.57 15.96
N PHE A 276 -17.14 11.75 14.98
CA PHE A 276 -17.30 12.10 13.56
C PHE A 276 -18.74 11.96 13.07
N THR A 277 -19.15 12.98 12.31
CA THR A 277 -20.38 12.99 11.51
C THR A 277 -20.29 11.99 10.35
N LEU A 278 -21.43 11.64 9.74
CA LEU A 278 -21.43 10.71 8.60
C LEU A 278 -20.52 11.18 7.45
N GLU A 279 -20.49 12.48 7.17
CA GLU A 279 -19.69 13.05 6.09
C GLU A 279 -18.19 12.84 6.32
N GLN A 280 -17.74 13.05 7.55
CA GLN A 280 -16.35 12.84 7.98
C GLN A 280 -15.98 11.35 7.99
N LEU A 281 -16.89 10.47 8.45
CA LEU A 281 -16.70 9.02 8.39
C LEU A 281 -16.55 8.57 6.92
N ALA A 282 -17.48 8.99 6.05
CA ALA A 282 -17.46 8.66 4.63
C ALA A 282 -16.20 9.17 3.91
N GLU A 283 -15.72 10.37 4.26
CA GLU A 283 -14.49 10.94 3.73
C GLU A 283 -13.23 10.15 4.17
N GLN A 284 -13.15 9.73 5.44
CA GLN A 284 -12.02 8.90 5.90
C GLN A 284 -12.02 7.51 5.27
N ILE A 285 -13.19 6.89 5.10
CA ILE A 285 -13.34 5.61 4.41
C ILE A 285 -12.87 5.74 2.95
N LEU A 286 -13.25 6.82 2.26
CA LEU A 286 -12.83 7.10 0.88
C LEU A 286 -11.31 7.33 0.76
N ILE A 287 -10.71 8.07 1.71
CA ILE A 287 -9.24 8.24 1.79
C ILE A 287 -8.54 6.87 1.95
N HIS A 288 -9.12 5.94 2.71
CA HIS A 288 -8.57 4.59 2.83
C HIS A 288 -8.81 3.72 1.58
N PHE A 289 -9.94 3.85 0.87
CA PHE A 289 -10.13 3.24 -0.46
C PHE A 289 -9.05 3.71 -1.44
N GLU A 290 -8.81 5.03 -1.55
CA GLU A 290 -7.75 5.58 -2.40
C GLU A 290 -6.34 5.03 -2.04
N GLN A 291 -6.04 4.84 -0.75
CA GLN A 291 -4.77 4.28 -0.30
C GLN A 291 -4.63 2.81 -0.72
N LEU A 292 -5.70 2.02 -0.59
CA LEU A 292 -5.74 0.62 -1.04
C LEU A 292 -5.55 0.54 -2.56
N GLU A 293 -6.23 1.35 -3.36
CA GLU A 293 -6.09 1.32 -4.82
C GLU A 293 -4.69 1.76 -5.28
N LYS A 294 -4.12 2.82 -4.68
CA LYS A 294 -2.74 3.23 -4.96
C LYS A 294 -1.73 2.13 -4.57
N SER A 295 -1.98 1.35 -3.52
CA SER A 295 -1.12 0.21 -3.18
C SER A 295 -1.13 -0.91 -4.24
N LYS A 296 -2.28 -1.12 -4.89
CA LYS A 296 -2.47 -2.09 -5.98
C LYS A 296 -1.77 -1.65 -7.28
N GLU A 297 -1.89 -0.37 -7.64
CA GLU A 297 -1.20 0.19 -8.82
C GLU A 297 0.33 0.10 -8.69
N ASN A 298 0.87 0.38 -7.51
CA ASN A 298 2.31 0.26 -7.25
C ASN A 298 2.80 -1.21 -7.23
N ALA A 299 1.91 -2.17 -6.97
CA ALA A 299 2.23 -3.60 -6.99
C ALA A 299 2.26 -4.18 -8.41
N TYR A 300 1.43 -3.67 -9.32
CA TYR A 300 1.37 -4.07 -10.72
C TYR A 300 1.41 -2.86 -11.68
N PRO A 301 2.58 -2.21 -11.85
CA PRO A 301 2.76 -1.19 -12.88
C PRO A 301 2.53 -1.80 -14.27
N SER A 302 1.69 -1.14 -15.07
CA SER A 302 1.29 -1.56 -16.43
C SER A 302 2.26 -1.11 -17.53
#